data_AF-A0A1Y1LT83-F1
#
_entry.id   AF-A0A1Y1LT83-F1
#
_cell.length_a   1.000
_cell.length_b   1.000
_cell.length_c   1.000
_cell.angle_alpha   90.00
_cell.angle_beta   90.00
_cell.angle_gamma   90.00
#
_symmetry.space_group_name_H-M   'P 1'
#
loop_
_entity.id
_entity.type
_entity.pdbx_description
1 polymer ?
#
loop_
_entity_poly.entity_id
_entity_poly.type
_entity_poly.pdbx_seq_one_letter_code
_entity_poly.pdbx_strand_id
1 'polypeptide(L)'
;HSVTVYERADRLGGLLMYGIPNMKLDKRIVKRRTDFMAAEGVNFKTGVAVGEKGQPSLSDLRASNDAVIIATGATVARDLPIKGRELGGIHYAMEFLHKNTKSLLDSELVDNAYISAKDKHVVVIGGGDTGNDCIGTSVRHGAKSVTNFELLPQPPPERASDN
;
A
#
# COMPACT_ATOMS: atom_id res chain seq x y z
N HIS A 1 -26.68 1.20 -15.25
CA HIS A 1 -26.60 0.35 -14.04
C HIS A 1 -26.24 1.22 -12.85
N SER A 2 -26.76 0.95 -11.66
CA SER A 2 -26.28 1.58 -10.43
C SER A 2 -25.09 0.79 -9.91
N VAL A 3 -23.98 1.45 -9.58
CA VAL A 3 -22.74 0.81 -9.13
C VAL A 3 -22.37 1.35 -7.75
N THR A 4 -22.10 0.45 -6.80
CA THR A 4 -21.54 0.80 -5.50
C THR A 4 -20.22 0.06 -5.28
N VAL A 5 -19.17 0.78 -4.92
CA VAL A 5 -17.86 0.24 -4.56
C VAL A 5 -17.68 0.36 -3.05
N TYR A 6 -17.39 -0.77 -2.41
CA TYR A 6 -17.07 -0.86 -1.00
C TYR A 6 -15.55 -0.94 -0.83
N GLU A 7 -14.98 -0.04 -0.04
CA GLU A 7 -13.55 0.03 0.25
C GLU A 7 -13.36 -0.05 1.76
N ARG A 8 -12.42 -0.89 2.19
CA ARG A 8 -12.10 -1.05 3.62
C ARG A 8 -11.36 0.16 4.16
N ALA A 9 -10.44 0.72 3.39
CA ALA A 9 -9.69 1.90 3.78
C ALA A 9 -10.57 3.16 3.82
N ASP A 10 -10.05 4.19 4.46
CA ASP A 10 -10.65 5.53 4.53
C ASP A 10 -10.54 6.31 3.21
N ARG A 11 -9.70 5.85 2.28
CA ARG A 11 -9.51 6.46 0.96
C ARG A 11 -9.51 5.41 -0.15
N LEU A 12 -10.06 5.81 -1.30
CA LEU A 12 -10.11 5.01 -2.52
C LEU A 12 -8.74 4.92 -3.20
N GLY A 13 -8.57 3.88 -4.04
CA GLY A 13 -7.40 3.72 -4.91
C GLY A 13 -6.47 2.58 -4.53
N GLY A 14 -6.75 1.84 -3.45
CA GLY A 14 -5.99 0.65 -3.06
C GLY A 14 -4.48 0.92 -2.94
N LEU A 15 -3.66 0.08 -3.58
CA LEU A 15 -2.20 0.26 -3.58
C LEU A 15 -1.75 1.54 -4.28
N LEU A 16 -2.51 2.09 -5.24
CA LEU A 16 -2.17 3.38 -5.85
C LEU A 16 -2.24 4.52 -4.82
N MET A 17 -3.14 4.39 -3.83
CA MET A 17 -3.27 5.35 -2.74
C MET A 17 -2.25 5.10 -1.64
N TYR A 18 -2.16 3.87 -1.10
CA TYR A 18 -1.39 3.61 0.12
C TYR A 18 -0.15 2.71 -0.05
N GLY A 19 0.03 2.06 -1.20
CA GLY A 19 1.19 1.19 -1.44
C GLY A 19 2.32 1.90 -2.18
N ILE A 20 1.99 2.57 -3.28
CA ILE A 20 2.96 3.29 -4.10
C ILE A 20 3.24 4.65 -3.44
N PRO A 21 4.49 5.04 -3.18
CA PRO A 21 4.77 6.32 -2.52
C PRO A 21 4.58 7.54 -3.43
N ASN A 22 4.40 8.73 -2.85
CA ASN A 22 4.16 9.99 -3.56
C ASN A 22 5.25 10.35 -4.58
N MET A 23 6.49 9.92 -4.34
CA MET A 23 7.62 10.14 -5.24
C MET A 23 7.49 9.44 -6.61
N LYS A 24 6.70 8.36 -6.68
CA LYS A 24 6.43 7.64 -7.93
C LYS A 24 5.08 8.00 -8.51
N LEU A 25 4.08 8.18 -7.65
CA LEU A 25 2.70 8.47 -8.06
C LEU A 25 2.07 9.52 -7.14
N ASP A 26 1.84 10.70 -7.69
CA ASP A 26 1.12 11.78 -7.03
C ASP A 26 -0.34 11.37 -6.73
N LYS A 27 -0.73 11.48 -5.45
CA LYS A 27 -2.05 11.08 -4.96
C LYS A 27 -3.18 11.96 -5.49
N ARG A 28 -2.87 13.17 -5.96
CA ARG A 28 -3.85 14.02 -6.69
C ARG A 28 -4.33 13.37 -7.98
N ILE A 29 -3.49 12.57 -8.64
CA ILE A 29 -3.87 11.85 -9.87
C ILE A 29 -4.88 10.75 -9.53
N VAL A 30 -4.63 9.99 -8.46
CA VAL A 30 -5.53 8.94 -7.98
C VAL A 30 -6.88 9.55 -7.58
N LYS A 31 -6.86 10.61 -6.77
CA LYS A 31 -8.07 11.33 -6.35
C LYS A 31 -8.86 11.85 -7.54
N ARG A 32 -8.19 12.47 -8.52
CA ARG A 32 -8.87 12.96 -9.74
C ARG A 32 -9.60 11.85 -10.49
N ARG A 33 -9.02 10.64 -10.57
CA ARG A 33 -9.67 9.50 -11.22
C ARG A 33 -10.89 9.00 -10.44
N THR A 34 -10.79 8.92 -9.12
CA THR A 34 -11.93 8.50 -8.29
C THR A 34 -13.04 9.55 -8.27
N ASP A 35 -12.68 10.84 -8.31
CA ASP A 35 -13.65 11.94 -8.42
C ASP A 35 -14.41 11.89 -9.74
N PHE A 36 -13.75 11.57 -10.86
CA PHE A 36 -14.43 11.36 -12.15
C PHE A 36 -15.40 10.19 -12.12
N MET A 37 -14.99 9.04 -11.57
CA MET A 37 -15.89 7.89 -11.41
C MET A 37 -17.11 8.23 -10.55
N ALA A 38 -16.92 9.02 -9.48
CA ALA A 38 -18.02 9.47 -8.64
C ALA A 38 -18.96 10.42 -9.40
N ALA A 39 -18.41 11.34 -10.19
CA ALA A 39 -19.19 12.25 -11.03
C ALA A 39 -19.98 11.52 -12.14
N GLU A 40 -19.48 10.38 -12.60
CA GLU A 40 -20.18 9.47 -13.53
C GLU A 40 -21.25 8.60 -12.86
N GLY A 41 -21.44 8.73 -11.53
CA GLY A 41 -22.51 8.08 -10.78
C GLY A 41 -22.10 6.82 -10.00
N VAL A 42 -20.79 6.54 -9.85
CA VAL A 42 -20.32 5.45 -8.98
C VAL A 42 -20.44 5.89 -7.52
N ASN A 43 -21.16 5.12 -6.71
CA ASN A 43 -21.27 5.35 -5.27
C ASN A 43 -20.11 4.68 -4.54
N PHE A 44 -19.35 5.44 -3.76
CA PHE A 44 -18.24 4.91 -2.96
C PHE A 44 -18.61 4.85 -1.48
N LYS A 45 -18.35 3.71 -0.84
CA LYS A 45 -18.49 3.51 0.61
C LYS A 45 -17.15 3.06 1.19
N THR A 46 -16.42 4.01 1.79
CA THR A 46 -15.13 3.78 2.47
C THR A 46 -15.34 3.32 3.91
N GLY A 47 -14.31 2.74 4.53
CA GLY A 47 -14.40 2.20 5.90
C GLY A 47 -15.26 0.94 6.02
N VAL A 48 -15.59 0.28 4.90
CA VAL A 48 -16.44 -0.91 4.87
C VAL A 48 -15.62 -2.14 4.48
N ALA A 49 -15.31 -2.96 5.48
CA ALA A 49 -14.71 -4.27 5.28
C ALA A 49 -15.79 -5.34 5.09
N VAL A 50 -16.12 -5.66 3.84
CA VAL A 50 -17.13 -6.68 3.52
C VAL A 50 -16.76 -8.02 4.15
N GLY A 51 -17.70 -8.61 4.90
CA GLY A 51 -17.53 -9.88 5.62
C GLY A 51 -17.03 -9.73 7.07
N GLU A 52 -16.63 -8.54 7.52
CA GLU A 52 -16.34 -8.30 8.94
C GLU A 52 -17.64 -8.19 9.77
N LYS A 53 -17.54 -8.48 11.07
CA LYS A 53 -18.69 -8.45 11.97
C LYS A 53 -19.31 -7.05 12.01
N GLY A 54 -20.60 -6.96 11.69
CA GLY A 54 -21.33 -5.69 11.65
C GLY A 54 -21.21 -4.92 10.33
N GLN A 55 -20.49 -5.46 9.34
CA GLN A 55 -20.42 -4.96 7.97
C GLN A 55 -21.24 -5.87 7.03
N PRO A 56 -21.62 -5.40 5.83
CA PRO A 56 -22.30 -6.23 4.85
C PRO A 56 -21.53 -7.52 4.55
N SER A 57 -22.22 -8.66 4.53
CA SER A 57 -21.66 -9.93 4.07
C SER A 57 -21.74 -10.06 2.54
N LEU A 58 -20.96 -10.98 1.97
CA LEU A 58 -21.08 -11.30 0.54
C LEU A 58 -22.50 -11.79 0.18
N SER A 59 -23.16 -12.51 1.09
CA SER A 59 -24.54 -12.97 0.89
C SER A 59 -25.52 -11.80 0.82
N ASP A 60 -25.37 -10.81 1.70
CA ASP A 60 -26.21 -9.59 1.69
C ASP A 60 -26.04 -8.82 0.37
N LEU A 61 -24.80 -8.69 -0.10
CA LEU A 61 -24.50 -8.03 -1.37
C LEU A 61 -25.07 -8.80 -2.56
N ARG A 62 -24.97 -10.13 -2.57
CA ARG A 62 -25.55 -10.97 -3.63
C ARG A 62 -27.09 -10.93 -3.65
N ALA A 63 -27.72 -10.80 -2.48
CA ALA A 63 -29.18 -10.71 -2.39
C ALA A 63 -29.72 -9.35 -2.86
N SER A 64 -28.92 -8.29 -2.74
CA SER A 64 -29.33 -6.90 -3.02
C SER A 64 -28.83 -6.35 -4.37
N ASN A 65 -28.06 -7.11 -5.14
CA ASN A 65 -27.48 -6.66 -6.41
C ASN A 65 -27.57 -7.75 -7.48
N ASP A 66 -27.76 -7.35 -8.74
CA ASP A 66 -27.79 -8.28 -9.88
C ASP A 66 -26.44 -8.96 -10.12
N ALA A 67 -25.34 -8.31 -9.73
CA ALA A 67 -23.99 -8.82 -9.88
C ALA A 67 -23.07 -8.29 -8.76
N VAL A 68 -22.03 -9.06 -8.44
CA VAL A 68 -20.99 -8.69 -7.47
C VAL A 68 -19.61 -8.95 -8.09
N ILE A 69 -18.73 -7.95 -8.04
CA ILE A 69 -17.34 -8.05 -8.50
C ILE A 69 -16.43 -7.99 -7.27
N ILE A 70 -15.52 -8.96 -7.15
CA ILE A 70 -14.51 -9.00 -6.09
C ILE A 70 -13.20 -8.43 -6.67
N ALA A 71 -12.83 -7.24 -6.19
CA ALA A 71 -11.63 -6.51 -6.61
C ALA A 71 -10.76 -6.10 -5.40
N THR A 72 -10.68 -6.96 -4.38
CA THR A 72 -10.02 -6.67 -3.09
C THR A 72 -8.49 -6.74 -3.12
N GLY A 73 -7.92 -7.27 -4.21
CA GLY A 73 -6.47 -7.50 -4.34
C GLY A 73 -5.92 -8.54 -3.36
N ALA A 74 -4.58 -8.59 -3.25
CA ALA A 74 -3.84 -9.51 -2.38
C ALA A 74 -3.18 -8.75 -1.22
N THR A 75 -3.83 -8.73 -0.06
CA THR A 75 -3.37 -7.95 1.10
C THR A 75 -2.54 -8.75 2.11
N VAL A 76 -2.47 -10.08 1.94
CA VAL A 76 -1.72 -10.96 2.85
C VAL A 76 -0.25 -10.91 2.45
N ALA A 77 0.58 -10.39 3.35
CA ALA A 77 2.03 -10.37 3.15
C ALA A 77 2.62 -11.77 3.25
N ARG A 78 3.73 -12.01 2.54
CA ARG A 78 4.53 -13.22 2.70
C ARG A 78 5.39 -13.09 3.94
N ASP A 79 5.18 -13.97 4.91
CA ASP A 79 5.98 -14.02 6.13
C ASP A 79 7.22 -14.91 5.99
N LEU A 80 8.20 -14.68 6.87
CA LEU A 80 9.39 -15.50 7.03
C LEU A 80 9.51 -15.95 8.49
N PRO A 81 8.92 -17.12 8.83
CA PRO A 81 8.87 -17.62 10.21
C PRO A 81 10.22 -18.23 10.62
N ILE A 82 11.17 -17.36 10.96
CA ILE A 82 12.52 -17.73 11.41
C ILE A 82 12.78 -17.24 12.83
N LYS A 83 13.82 -17.77 13.47
CA LYS A 83 14.25 -17.35 14.81
C LYS A 83 14.47 -15.83 14.85
N GLY A 84 13.83 -15.14 15.80
CA GLY A 84 13.93 -13.69 15.95
C GLY A 84 12.95 -12.89 15.11
N ARG A 85 11.99 -13.52 14.43
CA ARG A 85 10.93 -12.84 13.64
C ARG A 85 10.07 -11.90 14.48
N GLU A 86 9.96 -12.17 15.78
CA GLU A 86 9.24 -11.41 16.79
C GLU A 86 9.99 -10.18 17.32
N LEU A 87 11.26 -10.00 16.96
CA LEU A 87 12.06 -8.86 17.40
C LEU A 87 11.52 -7.54 16.85
N GLY A 88 11.71 -6.47 17.63
CA GLY A 88 11.30 -5.11 17.25
C GLY A 88 12.06 -4.60 16.02
N GLY A 89 11.38 -3.77 15.22
CA GLY A 89 11.95 -3.16 14.00
C GLY A 89 11.77 -3.99 12.73
N ILE A 90 11.14 -5.17 12.82
CA ILE A 90 10.80 -6.00 11.65
C ILE A 90 9.38 -5.64 11.21
N HIS A 91 9.25 -4.99 10.05
CA HIS A 91 7.98 -4.53 9.51
C HIS A 91 7.70 -5.14 8.14
N TYR A 92 6.42 -5.44 7.87
CA TYR A 92 6.01 -5.73 6.50
C TYR A 92 6.09 -4.46 5.66
N ALA A 93 6.44 -4.60 4.38
CA ALA A 93 6.53 -3.46 3.46
C ALA A 93 5.22 -2.66 3.40
N MET A 94 4.08 -3.35 3.29
CA MET A 94 2.78 -2.67 3.23
C MET A 94 2.40 -1.97 4.55
N GLU A 95 2.90 -2.43 5.70
CA GLU A 95 2.72 -1.71 6.96
C GLU A 95 3.49 -0.38 6.93
N PHE A 96 4.76 -0.44 6.52
CA PHE A 96 5.66 0.71 6.42
C PHE A 96 5.15 1.76 5.41
N LEU A 97 4.84 1.34 4.18
CA LEU A 97 4.42 2.23 3.10
C LEU A 97 3.03 2.84 3.33
N HIS A 98 2.09 2.05 3.85
CA HIS A 98 0.75 2.53 4.17
C HIS A 98 0.79 3.58 5.28
N LYS A 99 1.44 3.28 6.41
CA LYS A 99 1.53 4.22 7.54
C LYS A 99 2.21 5.53 7.12
N ASN A 100 3.29 5.43 6.34
CA ASN A 100 3.97 6.62 5.81
C ASN A 100 3.03 7.47 4.95
N THR A 101 2.40 6.86 3.94
CA THR A 101 1.54 7.61 3.02
C THR A 101 0.32 8.21 3.73
N LYS A 102 -0.26 7.46 4.68
CA LYS A 102 -1.38 7.96 5.49
C LYS A 102 -0.98 9.16 6.35
N SER A 103 0.11 9.05 7.11
CA SER A 103 0.63 10.15 7.94
C SER A 103 1.00 11.38 7.10
N LEU A 104 1.58 11.18 5.91
CA LEU A 104 1.87 12.26 4.98
C LEU A 104 0.59 12.97 4.52
N LEU A 105 -0.45 12.22 4.12
CA LEU A 105 -1.71 12.79 3.64
C LEU A 105 -2.58 13.39 4.76
N ASP A 106 -2.48 12.86 5.97
CA ASP A 106 -3.29 13.30 7.11
C ASP A 106 -2.68 14.53 7.79
N SER A 107 -1.35 14.64 7.84
CA SER A 107 -0.68 15.65 8.66
C SER A 107 0.67 16.14 8.13
N GLU A 108 1.06 15.81 6.90
CA GLU A 108 2.40 16.09 6.38
C GLU A 108 3.50 15.52 7.30
N LEU A 109 3.27 14.32 7.84
CA LEU A 109 4.14 13.59 8.77
C LEU A 109 4.28 14.20 10.19
N VAL A 110 3.55 15.28 10.50
CA VAL A 110 3.65 15.98 11.79
C VAL A 110 3.08 15.15 12.95
N ASP A 111 2.11 14.27 12.67
CA ASP A 111 1.52 13.38 13.68
C ASP A 111 2.47 12.27 14.17
N ASN A 112 3.61 12.06 13.50
CA ASN A 112 4.54 10.95 13.74
C ASN A 112 3.88 9.56 13.74
N ALA A 113 2.73 9.40 13.08
CA ALA A 113 1.98 8.15 12.97
C ALA A 113 2.52 7.22 11.86
N TYR A 114 3.83 7.31 11.58
CA TYR A 114 4.53 6.50 10.60
C TYR A 114 5.74 5.79 11.21
N ILE A 115 6.23 4.75 10.53
CA ILE A 115 7.47 4.08 10.93
C ILE A 115 8.63 4.90 10.36
N SER A 116 9.31 5.66 11.22
CA SER A 116 10.44 6.47 10.79
C SER A 116 11.69 5.62 10.55
N ALA A 117 12.33 5.86 9.40
CA ALA A 117 13.62 5.29 9.02
C ALA A 117 14.78 6.29 9.26
N LYS A 118 14.47 7.49 9.75
CA LYS A 118 15.45 8.55 9.98
C LYS A 118 16.55 8.08 10.94
N ASP A 119 17.79 8.37 10.59
CA ASP A 119 18.98 8.07 11.39
C ASP A 119 19.23 6.56 11.69
N LYS A 120 18.54 5.66 10.96
CA LYS A 120 18.66 4.19 11.12
C LYS A 120 19.45 3.55 9.98
N HIS A 121 20.03 2.39 10.28
CA HIS A 121 20.53 1.45 9.28
C HIS A 121 19.38 0.52 8.87
N VAL A 122 18.90 0.65 7.64
CA VAL A 122 17.72 -0.06 7.15
C VAL A 122 18.13 -1.23 6.28
N VAL A 123 17.49 -2.37 6.51
CA VAL A 123 17.60 -3.55 5.65
C VAL A 123 16.24 -3.78 4.98
N VAL A 124 16.24 -3.86 3.65
CA VAL A 124 15.06 -4.23 2.86
C VAL A 124 15.28 -5.63 2.31
N ILE A 125 14.27 -6.50 2.45
CA ILE A 125 14.33 -7.89 1.97
C ILE A 125 13.30 -8.05 0.85
N GLY A 126 13.79 -8.29 -0.37
CA GLY A 126 13.04 -8.41 -1.61
C GLY A 126 13.30 -7.24 -2.58
N GLY A 127 13.50 -7.51 -3.87
CA GLY A 127 13.87 -6.49 -4.86
C GLY A 127 12.86 -6.23 -5.98
N GLY A 128 11.61 -6.67 -5.81
CA GLY A 128 10.51 -6.17 -6.64
C GLY A 128 10.17 -4.70 -6.39
N ASP A 129 9.15 -4.18 -7.08
CA ASP A 129 8.72 -2.78 -6.97
C ASP A 129 8.46 -2.31 -5.54
N THR A 130 7.82 -3.15 -4.72
CA THR A 130 7.55 -2.89 -3.31
C THR A 130 8.85 -2.71 -2.50
N GLY A 131 9.88 -3.49 -2.79
CA GLY A 131 11.20 -3.34 -2.15
C GLY A 131 11.84 -2.01 -2.52
N ASN A 132 11.80 -1.66 -3.81
CA ASN A 132 12.27 -0.37 -4.31
C ASN A 132 11.51 0.82 -3.67
N ASP A 133 10.20 0.68 -3.45
CA ASP A 133 9.39 1.68 -2.75
C ASP A 133 9.81 1.86 -1.29
N CYS A 134 10.10 0.76 -0.58
CA CYS A 134 10.65 0.80 0.78
C CYS A 134 12.01 1.48 0.83
N ILE A 135 12.89 1.21 -0.13
CA ILE A 135 14.21 1.84 -0.25
C ILE A 135 14.04 3.35 -0.46
N GLY A 136 13.28 3.76 -1.47
CA GLY A 136 13.09 5.18 -1.79
C GLY A 136 12.42 5.98 -0.67
N THR A 137 11.51 5.36 0.09
CA THR A 137 10.87 5.95 1.26
C THR A 137 11.86 6.08 2.41
N SER A 138 12.67 5.06 2.67
CA SER A 138 13.70 5.07 3.73
C SER A 138 14.77 6.13 3.48
N VAL A 139 15.21 6.29 2.23
CA VAL A 139 16.15 7.35 1.83
C VAL A 139 15.54 8.73 2.07
N ARG A 140 14.27 8.94 1.72
CA ARG A 140 13.57 10.23 1.96
C ARG A 140 13.37 10.56 3.43
N HIS A 141 13.22 9.56 4.29
CA HIS A 141 13.21 9.77 5.74
C HIS A 141 14.57 10.19 6.30
N GLY A 142 15.67 10.03 5.54
CA GLY A 142 17.02 10.28 6.02
C GLY A 142 17.62 9.08 6.76
N ALA A 143 17.43 7.87 6.26
CA ALA A 143 18.16 6.70 6.77
C ALA A 143 19.68 6.88 6.65
N LYS A 144 20.44 6.40 7.64
CA LYS A 144 21.92 6.43 7.63
C LYS A 144 22.49 5.55 6.53
N SER A 145 21.87 4.40 6.30
CA SER A 145 22.20 3.48 5.22
C SER A 145 20.98 2.64 4.87
N VAL A 146 20.92 2.18 3.62
CA VAL A 146 19.91 1.22 3.16
C VAL A 146 20.63 0.09 2.45
N THR A 147 20.42 -1.13 2.91
CA THR A 147 20.95 -2.36 2.29
C THR A 147 19.78 -3.19 1.78
N ASN A 148 19.82 -3.59 0.51
CA ASN A 148 18.81 -4.47 -0.07
C ASN A 148 19.34 -5.91 -0.15
N PHE A 149 18.54 -6.87 0.31
CA PHE A 149 18.76 -8.30 0.07
C PHE A 149 17.73 -8.80 -0.93
N GLU A 150 18.23 -9.30 -2.06
CA GLU A 150 17.42 -9.92 -3.09
C GLU A 150 17.85 -11.38 -3.27
N LEU A 151 16.89 -12.23 -3.64
CA LEU A 151 17.12 -13.65 -3.94
C LEU A 151 17.80 -13.86 -5.29
N LEU A 152 17.56 -12.95 -6.24
CA LEU A 152 18.08 -13.02 -7.60
C LEU A 152 19.53 -12.52 -7.68
N PRO A 153 20.29 -12.93 -8.71
CA PRO A 153 21.63 -12.41 -8.95
C PRO A 153 21.62 -10.89 -9.06
N GLN A 154 22.73 -10.27 -8.66
CA GLN A 154 22.92 -8.83 -8.82
C GLN A 154 22.79 -8.46 -10.31
N PRO A 155 21.97 -7.44 -10.64
CA PRO A 155 21.90 -6.92 -12.01
C PRO A 155 23.27 -6.45 -12.51
N PRO A 156 23.53 -6.48 -13.83
CA PRO A 156 24.75 -5.93 -14.39
C PRO A 156 24.91 -4.44 -14.02
N PRO A 157 26.16 -3.95 -13.93
CA PRO A 157 26.43 -2.55 -13.60
C PRO A 157 25.95 -1.56 -14.68
N GLU A 158 25.75 -2.05 -15.89
CA GLU A 158 25.21 -1.29 -17.03
C GLU A 158 23.88 -1.88 -17.48
N ARG A 159 23.05 -1.03 -18.10
CA ARG A 159 21.75 -1.43 -18.63
C ARG A 159 21.93 -2.46 -19.74
N ALA A 160 21.33 -3.64 -19.58
CA ALA A 160 21.35 -4.67 -20.60
C ALA A 160 20.52 -4.24 -21.82
N SER A 161 20.85 -4.74 -23.02
CA SER A 161 20.20 -4.32 -24.26
C SER A 161 18.71 -4.71 -24.36
N ASP A 162 18.23 -5.58 -23.48
CA ASP A 162 16.87 -6.11 -23.40
C ASP A 162 16.00 -5.41 -22.33
N ASN A 163 16.48 -4.31 -21.73
CA ASN A 163 15.76 -3.51 -20.73
C ASN A 163 15.81 -2.02 -21.05
#